data_AF-A0A6P1AIS7-F1
#
_entry.id   AF-A0A6P1AIS7-F1
#
_cell.length_a   1.000
_cell.length_b   1.000
_cell.length_c   1.000
_cell.angle_alpha   90.00
_cell.angle_beta   90.00
_cell.angle_gamma   90.00
#
_symmetry.space_group_name_H-M   'P 1'
#
loop_
_entity.id
_entity.type
_entity.pdbx_description
1 polymer ?
#
loop_
_entity_poly.entity_id
_entity_poly.type
_entity_poly.pdbx_seq_one_letter_code
_entity_poly.pdbx_strand_id
1 'polypeptide(L)'
;MAFLKDFRTRLGLSNLARRSLDTRYALVEACGIGLISALAALLLKQGIGWVGLSRLQAANHYGAWVVLPLAGLTLGIIAGWCVETLSLAAAGGGIPQVKAALAQFPIPLSLRVALVKLFSTILVLGAGLTLGRRG
;
A
#
# COMPACT_ATOMS: atom_id res chain seq x y z
N MET A 1 4.28 50.37 35.71
CA MET A 1 5.13 49.91 34.59
C MET A 1 5.34 48.38 34.60
N ALA A 2 4.32 47.59 35.00
CA ALA A 2 4.40 46.12 35.12
C ALA A 2 3.40 45.37 34.20
N PHE A 3 2.48 46.10 33.56
CA PHE A 3 1.37 45.55 32.77
C PHE A 3 1.77 45.14 31.32
N LEU A 4 2.88 45.70 30.80
CA LEU A 4 3.34 45.43 29.43
C LEU A 4 4.21 44.16 29.28
N LYS A 5 4.67 43.56 30.38
CA LYS A 5 5.47 42.31 30.32
C LYS A 5 4.61 41.07 30.16
N ASP A 6 3.37 41.08 30.66
CA ASP A 6 2.49 39.91 30.69
C ASP A 6 1.92 39.55 29.30
N PHE A 7 1.72 40.56 28.44
CA PHE A 7 1.16 40.35 27.09
C PHE A 7 2.13 39.63 26.14
N ARG A 8 3.46 39.80 26.34
CA ARG A 8 4.48 39.16 25.50
C ARG A 8 4.68 37.67 25.82
N THR A 9 4.23 37.21 26.98
CA THR A 9 4.29 35.81 27.42
C THR A 9 3.07 34.99 26.97
N ARG A 10 1.95 35.64 26.60
CA ARG A 10 0.76 34.97 26.03
C ARG A 10 0.84 34.71 24.54
N LEU A 11 1.65 35.48 23.80
CA LEU A 11 1.99 35.16 22.42
C LEU A 11 3.13 34.14 22.41
N GLY A 12 2.75 32.86 22.44
CA GLY A 12 3.64 31.71 22.28
C GLY A 12 4.31 31.62 20.91
N LEU A 13 5.05 32.67 20.51
CA LEU A 13 5.85 32.72 19.28
C LEU A 13 6.88 31.60 19.24
N SER A 14 7.41 31.18 20.40
CA SER A 14 8.32 30.03 20.51
C SER A 14 7.63 28.69 20.19
N ASN A 15 6.37 28.51 20.63
CA ASN A 15 5.58 27.34 20.31
C ASN A 15 5.12 27.33 18.85
N LEU A 16 4.80 28.50 18.28
CA LEU A 16 4.40 28.64 16.87
C LEU A 16 5.58 28.36 15.92
N ALA A 17 6.77 28.85 16.27
CA ALA A 17 8.00 28.61 15.51
C ALA A 17 8.44 27.12 15.59
N ARG A 18 8.35 26.48 16.76
CA ARG A 18 8.58 25.03 16.89
C ARG A 18 7.57 24.21 16.08
N ARG A 19 6.27 24.55 16.15
CA ARG A 19 5.23 23.93 15.31
C ARG A 19 5.50 24.11 13.82
N SER A 20 6.04 25.26 13.40
CA SER A 20 6.37 25.54 11.99
C SER A 20 7.56 24.71 11.49
N LEU A 21 8.55 24.46 12.34
CA LEU A 21 9.68 23.55 12.03
C LEU A 21 9.20 22.09 11.93
N ASP A 22 8.34 21.65 12.86
CA ASP A 22 7.69 20.33 12.77
C ASP A 22 6.85 20.20 11.50
N THR A 23 6.18 21.29 11.08
CA THR A 23 5.36 21.31 9.86
C THR A 23 6.23 21.12 8.61
N ARG A 24 7.41 21.75 8.53
CA ARG A 24 8.33 21.58 7.40
C ARG A 24 8.89 20.16 7.34
N TYR A 25 9.24 19.58 8.48
CA TYR A 25 9.69 18.18 8.55
C TYR A 25 8.58 17.21 8.12
N ALA A 26 7.37 17.39 8.65
CA ALA A 26 6.19 16.60 8.27
C ALA A 26 5.85 16.73 6.78
N LEU A 27 6.07 17.91 6.18
CA LEU A 27 5.86 18.11 4.74
C LEU A 27 6.84 17.29 3.90
N VAL A 28 8.14 17.29 4.27
CA VAL A 28 9.16 16.49 3.58
C VAL A 28 8.87 15.00 3.73
N GLU A 29 8.48 14.56 4.93
CA GLU A 29 8.10 13.17 5.18
C GLU A 29 6.87 12.76 4.36
N ALA A 30 5.83 13.60 4.31
CA ALA A 30 4.64 13.36 3.51
C ALA A 30 4.96 13.28 2.00
N CYS A 31 5.84 14.15 1.49
CA CYS A 31 6.32 14.06 0.12
C CYS A 31 7.07 12.75 -0.15
N GLY A 32 7.90 12.30 0.80
CA GLY A 32 8.60 11.01 0.72
C GLY A 32 7.64 9.82 0.66
N ILE A 33 6.64 9.79 1.54
CA ILE A 33 5.60 8.75 1.56
C ILE A 33 4.81 8.76 0.24
N GLY A 34 4.46 9.93 -0.28
CA GLY A 34 3.76 10.08 -1.56
C GLY A 34 4.55 9.53 -2.74
N LEU A 35 5.85 9.82 -2.82
CA LEU A 35 6.74 9.29 -3.86
C LEU A 35 6.83 7.76 -3.81
N ILE A 36 7.05 7.20 -2.62
CA ILE A 36 7.14 5.74 -2.44
C ILE A 36 5.81 5.07 -2.81
N SER A 37 4.69 5.66 -2.41
CA SER A 37 3.35 5.16 -2.74
C SER A 37 3.08 5.19 -4.25
N ALA A 38 3.46 6.27 -4.93
CA ALA A 38 3.33 6.38 -6.38
C ALA A 38 4.18 5.31 -7.11
N LEU A 39 5.42 5.07 -6.67
CA LEU A 39 6.28 4.03 -7.22
C LEU A 39 5.68 2.63 -6.98
N ALA A 40 5.16 2.35 -5.79
CA ALA A 40 4.48 1.10 -5.49
C ALA A 40 3.25 0.88 -6.40
N ALA A 41 2.45 1.93 -6.63
CA ALA A 41 1.30 1.88 -7.52
C ALA A 41 1.70 1.62 -8.99
N LEU A 42 2.81 2.20 -9.45
CA LEU A 42 3.36 1.94 -10.79
C LEU A 42 3.85 0.51 -10.93
N LEU A 43 4.59 0.00 -9.94
CA LEU A 43 5.05 -1.40 -9.90
C LEU A 43 3.87 -2.37 -9.92
N LEU A 44 2.83 -2.09 -9.14
CA LEU A 44 1.59 -2.87 -9.15
C LEU A 44 0.96 -2.89 -10.55
N LYS A 45 0.77 -1.70 -11.16
CA LYS A 45 0.17 -1.58 -12.50
C LYS A 45 0.99 -2.34 -13.55
N GLN A 46 2.31 -2.16 -13.55
CA GLN A 46 3.19 -2.80 -14.52
C GLN A 46 3.26 -4.31 -14.31
N GLY A 47 3.36 -4.78 -13.07
CA GLY A 47 3.39 -6.19 -12.73
C GLY A 47 2.12 -6.91 -13.17
N ILE A 48 0.95 -6.34 -12.90
CA ILE A 48 -0.34 -6.90 -13.35
C ILE A 48 -0.37 -6.97 -14.89
N GLY A 49 0.07 -5.91 -15.56
CA GLY A 49 0.12 -5.85 -17.02
C GLY A 49 1.02 -6.95 -17.60
N TRP A 50 2.22 -7.13 -17.07
CA TRP A 50 3.15 -8.17 -17.48
C TRP A 50 2.58 -9.59 -17.31
N VAL A 51 2.07 -9.92 -16.13
CA VAL A 51 1.48 -11.25 -15.87
C VAL A 51 0.25 -11.49 -16.75
N GLY A 52 -0.61 -10.47 -16.90
CA GLY A 52 -1.80 -10.54 -17.74
C GLY A 52 -1.48 -10.73 -19.23
N LEU A 53 -0.46 -10.05 -19.74
CA LEU A 53 0.03 -10.19 -21.13
C LEU A 53 0.59 -11.59 -21.38
N SER A 54 1.44 -12.11 -20.48
CA SER A 54 1.97 -13.47 -20.59
C SER A 54 0.84 -14.51 -20.62
N ARG A 55 -0.20 -14.33 -19.81
CA ARG A 55 -1.39 -15.18 -19.82
C ARG A 55 -2.14 -15.12 -21.16
N LEU A 56 -2.31 -13.94 -21.73
CA LEU A 56 -2.98 -13.75 -23.03
C LEU A 56 -2.17 -14.36 -24.19
N GLN A 57 -0.85 -14.19 -24.17
CA GLN A 57 0.05 -14.80 -25.16
C GLN A 57 -0.02 -16.34 -25.09
N ALA A 58 0.04 -16.91 -23.89
CA ALA A 58 -0.12 -18.35 -23.69
C ALA A 58 -1.50 -18.84 -24.14
N ALA A 59 -2.58 -18.09 -23.87
CA ALA A 59 -3.94 -18.43 -24.28
C ALA A 59 -4.09 -18.44 -25.82
N ASN A 60 -3.41 -17.54 -26.53
CA ASN A 60 -3.42 -17.51 -27.99
C ASN A 60 -2.67 -18.69 -28.63
N HIS A 61 -1.65 -19.24 -27.96
CA HIS A 61 -0.89 -20.40 -28.49
C HIS A 61 -1.49 -21.75 -28.09
N TYR A 62 -1.92 -21.91 -26.83
CA TYR A 62 -2.32 -23.20 -26.27
C TYR A 62 -3.84 -23.34 -26.06
N GLY A 63 -4.62 -22.31 -26.43
CA GLY A 63 -6.08 -22.31 -26.30
C GLY A 63 -6.56 -21.69 -24.99
N ALA A 64 -7.45 -20.70 -25.11
CA ALA A 64 -7.93 -19.92 -23.97
C ALA A 64 -8.71 -20.75 -22.93
N TRP A 65 -9.42 -21.80 -23.37
CA TRP A 65 -10.26 -22.62 -22.48
C TRP A 65 -9.48 -23.32 -21.38
N VAL A 66 -8.23 -23.73 -21.64
CA VAL A 66 -7.40 -24.46 -20.69
C VAL A 66 -6.43 -23.53 -19.98
N VAL A 67 -5.80 -22.61 -20.72
CA VAL A 67 -4.78 -21.72 -20.17
C VAL A 67 -5.34 -20.75 -19.15
N LEU A 68 -6.51 -20.14 -19.41
CA LEU A 68 -7.08 -19.14 -18.50
C LEU A 68 -7.43 -19.72 -17.11
N PRO A 69 -8.17 -20.86 -16.99
CA PRO A 69 -8.44 -21.45 -15.68
C PRO A 69 -7.18 -22.00 -15.01
N LEU A 70 -6.24 -22.61 -15.76
CA LEU A 70 -4.98 -23.08 -15.18
C LEU A 70 -4.12 -21.92 -14.67
N ALA A 71 -4.03 -20.82 -15.41
CA ALA A 71 -3.32 -19.63 -14.95
C ALA A 71 -3.98 -19.04 -13.70
N GLY A 72 -5.32 -18.96 -13.69
CA GLY A 72 -6.10 -18.55 -12.51
C GLY A 72 -5.79 -19.39 -11.28
N LEU A 73 -5.83 -20.71 -11.43
CA LEU A 73 -5.61 -21.68 -10.35
C LEU A 73 -4.17 -21.66 -9.85
N THR A 74 -3.19 -21.73 -10.75
CA THR A 74 -1.77 -21.76 -10.38
C THR A 74 -1.32 -20.46 -9.73
N LEU A 75 -1.57 -19.30 -10.35
CA LEU A 75 -1.19 -18.00 -9.80
C LEU A 75 -1.97 -17.68 -8.52
N GLY A 76 -3.24 -18.08 -8.43
CA GLY A 76 -4.06 -17.94 -7.23
C GLY A 76 -3.51 -18.75 -6.05
N ILE A 77 -3.12 -20.01 -6.28
CA ILE A 77 -2.49 -20.86 -5.26
C ILE A 77 -1.16 -20.25 -4.81
N ILE A 78 -0.31 -19.82 -5.74
CA ILE A 78 0.98 -19.21 -5.42
C ILE A 78 0.77 -17.94 -4.58
N ALA A 79 -0.22 -17.12 -4.93
CA ALA A 79 -0.54 -15.91 -4.17
C ALA A 79 -1.07 -16.23 -2.76
N GLY A 80 -1.96 -17.22 -2.62
CA GLY A 80 -2.44 -17.68 -1.32
C GLY A 80 -1.31 -18.22 -0.45
N TRP A 81 -0.47 -19.07 -1.02
CA TRP A 81 0.69 -19.65 -0.34
C TRP A 81 1.69 -18.57 0.11
N CYS A 82 1.92 -17.55 -0.71
CA CYS A 82 2.76 -16.40 -0.36
C CYS A 82 2.21 -15.63 0.84
N VAL A 83 0.89 -15.41 0.90
CA VAL A 83 0.24 -14.74 2.04
C VAL A 83 0.32 -15.60 3.30
N GLU A 84 0.00 -16.89 3.22
CA GLU A 84 0.03 -17.80 4.38
C GLU A 84 1.43 -17.97 4.96
N THR A 85 2.46 -18.08 4.11
CA THR A 85 3.84 -18.32 4.55
C THR A 85 4.56 -17.04 4.99
N LEU A 86 4.35 -15.92 4.28
CA LEU A 86 5.11 -14.71 4.54
C LEU A 86 4.40 -13.76 5.50
N SER A 87 3.09 -13.56 5.40
CA SER A 87 2.34 -12.77 6.38
C SER A 87 0.83 -12.88 6.21
N LEU A 88 0.17 -13.56 7.15
CA LEU A 88 -1.29 -13.64 7.23
C LEU A 88 -1.97 -12.25 7.35
N ALA A 89 -1.27 -11.26 7.92
CA ALA A 89 -1.78 -9.89 8.03
C ALA A 89 -1.98 -9.20 6.67
N ALA A 90 -1.35 -9.70 5.60
CA ALA A 90 -1.53 -9.17 4.24
C ALA A 90 -2.89 -9.53 3.63
N ALA A 91 -3.61 -10.51 4.18
CA ALA A 91 -4.89 -10.99 3.67
C ALA A 91 -6.01 -9.94 3.74
N GLY A 92 -7.00 -10.06 2.86
CA GLY A 92 -8.18 -9.18 2.82
C GLY A 92 -7.90 -7.75 2.35
N GLY A 93 -8.90 -6.87 2.49
CA GLY A 93 -8.79 -5.47 2.09
C GLY A 93 -7.89 -4.66 3.05
N GLY A 94 -7.00 -3.82 2.51
CA GLY A 94 -6.14 -2.96 3.33
C GLY A 94 -6.82 -1.69 3.87
N ILE A 95 -7.90 -1.21 3.25
CA ILE A 95 -8.59 0.01 3.74
C ILE A 95 -9.11 -0.14 5.18
N PRO A 96 -9.80 -1.24 5.56
CA PRO A 96 -10.19 -1.46 6.96
C PRO A 96 -8.98 -1.57 7.92
N GLN A 97 -7.88 -2.19 7.47
CA GLN A 97 -6.66 -2.34 8.26
C GLN A 97 -6.00 -0.99 8.54
N VAL A 98 -5.87 -0.14 7.52
CA VAL A 98 -5.35 1.22 7.66
C VAL A 98 -6.28 2.07 8.54
N LYS A 99 -7.61 1.97 8.34
CA LYS A 99 -8.58 2.68 9.17
C LYS A 99 -8.49 2.29 10.64
N ALA A 100 -8.35 1.00 10.93
CA ALA A 100 -8.24 0.52 12.30
C ALA A 100 -6.89 0.90 12.93
N ALA A 101 -5.79 0.95 12.17
CA ALA A 101 -4.52 1.47 12.65
C ALA A 101 -4.58 2.98 12.98
N LEU A 102 -5.27 3.78 12.15
CA LEU A 102 -5.53 5.19 12.46
C LEU A 102 -6.39 5.35 13.72
N ALA A 103 -7.32 4.41 13.96
CA ALA A 103 -8.11 4.33 15.19
C ALA A 103 -7.35 3.73 16.39
N GLN A 104 -6.01 3.61 16.31
CA GLN A 104 -5.12 3.14 17.38
C GLN A 104 -5.35 1.67 17.80
N PHE A 105 -5.98 0.85 16.95
CA PHE A 105 -6.01 -0.59 17.17
C PHE A 105 -4.64 -1.20 16.83
N PRO A 106 -4.18 -2.21 17.60
CA PRO A 106 -2.89 -2.85 17.38
C PRO A 106 -2.95 -3.74 16.14
N ILE A 107 -2.63 -3.17 14.98
CA ILE A 107 -2.54 -3.89 13.70
C ILE A 107 -1.09 -3.88 13.22
N PRO A 108 -0.53 -5.03 12.82
CA PRO A 108 0.83 -5.10 12.31
C PRO A 108 0.94 -4.48 10.90
N LEU A 109 1.25 -3.18 10.80
CA LEU A 109 1.62 -2.52 9.54
C LEU A 109 3.13 -2.46 9.38
N SER A 110 3.74 -3.60 9.03
CA SER A 110 5.16 -3.65 8.69
C SER A 110 5.39 -3.56 7.19
N LEU A 111 6.60 -3.13 6.79
CA LEU A 111 7.03 -3.11 5.40
C LEU A 111 6.96 -4.51 4.75
N ARG A 112 7.15 -5.58 5.54
CA ARG A 112 6.95 -6.97 5.11
C ARG A 112 5.52 -7.22 4.63
N VAL A 113 4.51 -6.75 5.37
CA VAL A 113 3.09 -6.89 4.97
C VAL A 113 2.83 -6.16 3.65
N ALA A 114 3.36 -4.94 3.52
CA ALA A 114 3.20 -4.15 2.30
C ALA A 114 3.80 -4.84 1.07
N LEU A 115 5.01 -5.41 1.19
CA LEU A 115 5.64 -6.15 0.09
C LEU A 115 4.87 -7.42 -0.26
N VAL A 116 4.49 -8.23 0.72
CA VAL A 116 3.71 -9.46 0.49
C VAL A 116 2.40 -9.13 -0.20
N LYS A 117 1.70 -8.09 0.25
CA LYS A 117 0.43 -7.62 -0.33
C LYS A 117 0.62 -7.12 -1.76
N LEU A 118 1.69 -6.40 -2.06
CA LEU A 118 2.01 -5.96 -3.42
C LEU A 118 2.19 -7.17 -4.35
N PHE A 119 3.03 -8.13 -3.98
CA PHE A 119 3.31 -9.32 -4.80
C PHE A 119 2.08 -10.21 -4.98
N SER A 120 1.38 -10.54 -3.90
CA SER A 120 0.18 -11.39 -3.99
C SER A 120 -0.91 -10.73 -4.83
N THR A 121 -1.09 -9.41 -4.72
CA THR A 121 -2.06 -8.65 -5.53
C THR A 121 -1.67 -8.63 -7.02
N ILE A 122 -0.38 -8.48 -7.35
CA ILE A 122 0.11 -8.60 -8.74
C ILE A 122 -0.26 -9.96 -9.32
N LEU A 123 0.00 -11.04 -8.58
CA LEU A 123 -0.29 -12.40 -9.03
C LEU A 123 -1.79 -12.64 -9.22
N VAL A 124 -2.60 -12.30 -8.23
CA VAL A 124 -4.06 -12.49 -8.24
C VAL A 124 -4.73 -11.70 -9.37
N LEU A 125 -4.39 -10.43 -9.51
CA LEU A 125 -4.98 -9.57 -10.54
C LEU A 125 -4.42 -9.89 -11.93
N GLY A 126 -3.14 -10.24 -12.03
CA GLY A 126 -2.52 -10.73 -13.26
C GLY A 126 -3.13 -12.05 -13.72
N ALA A 127 -3.55 -12.91 -12.79
CA ALA A 127 -4.26 -14.15 -13.07
C ALA A 127 -5.69 -13.93 -13.58
N GLY A 128 -6.24 -12.73 -13.39
CA GLY A 128 -7.60 -12.35 -13.78
C GLY A 128 -8.68 -12.70 -12.76
N LEU A 129 -8.32 -12.85 -11.48
CA LEU A 129 -9.29 -13.03 -10.40
C LEU A 129 -10.02 -11.71 -10.10
N THR A 130 -11.27 -11.80 -9.65
CA THR A 130 -12.22 -10.67 -9.52
C THR A 130 -11.99 -9.84 -8.24
N LEU A 131 -10.80 -9.25 -8.11
CA LEU A 131 -10.43 -8.38 -7.00
C LEU A 131 -10.12 -6.93 -7.44
N GLY A 132 -10.22 -5.99 -6.52
CA GLY A 132 -9.95 -4.57 -6.78
C GLY A 132 -8.49 -4.18 -6.54
N ARG A 133 -7.99 -3.19 -7.28
CA ARG A 133 -6.62 -2.61 -7.14
C ARG A 133 -6.45 -1.59 -5.99
N ARG A 134 -7.50 -1.35 -5.21
CA ARG A 134 -7.57 -0.24 -4.23
C ARG A 134 -7.22 -0.65 -2.80
N GLY A 135 -6.99 -1.95 -2.58
CA GLY A 135 -6.82 -2.57 -1.27
C GLY A 135 -5.38 -2.66 -0.82
#